data_AF-A0A944A8J4-F1
#
_entry.id   AF-A0A944A8J4-F1
#
_cell.length_a   1.000
_cell.length_b   1.000
_cell.length_c   1.000
_cell.angle_alpha   90.00
_cell.angle_beta   90.00
_cell.angle_gamma   90.00
#
_symmetry.space_group_name_H-M   'P 1'
#
loop_
_entity.id
_entity.type
_entity.pdbx_description
1 polymer ?
#
loop_
_entity_poly.entity_id
_entity_poly.type
_entity_poly.pdbx_seq_one_letter_code
_entity_poly.pdbx_strand_id
1 'polypeptide(L)'
;MKYTYAYKTSDGTRHEATMLAQSRDEVFAELRKRGIKAIKVVAADGSKANGEVRGVRKRTVAIIVAAVSIIVAIFVNSVTKRSDLFVTEFTNARRQVIGDAAIIEKGIRNGWSDVFNLEGERFLASFAIPGVKAGQRNTSEKEFTAALENKCVVADTDSLEARQIKAMVEGMKNEARRYIAAGGSIVEYGKRLTERQDAEIAVYNRVKADIENARATMTEADFMTYWEMRNDELRNLGIKTVGLEQD
;
A
#
# COMPACT_ATOMS: atom_id res chain seq x y z
N MET A 1 -6.83 -44.65 5.18
CA MET A 1 -6.75 -43.57 6.19
C MET A 1 -8.11 -42.90 6.34
N LYS A 2 -8.47 -42.45 7.55
CA LYS A 2 -9.74 -41.74 7.79
C LYS A 2 -9.52 -40.24 7.58
N TYR A 3 -10.37 -39.63 6.77
CA TYR A 3 -10.36 -38.19 6.50
C TYR A 3 -11.68 -37.57 6.96
N THR A 4 -11.58 -36.45 7.65
CA THR A 4 -12.72 -35.58 7.99
C THR A 4 -12.77 -34.45 6.98
N TYR A 5 -13.94 -34.22 6.37
CA TYR A 5 -14.14 -33.14 5.42
C TYR A 5 -15.33 -32.28 5.82
N ALA A 6 -15.18 -30.97 5.59
CA ALA A 6 -16.22 -29.97 5.79
C ALA A 6 -16.72 -29.47 4.44
N TYR A 7 -18.03 -29.36 4.26
CA TYR A 7 -18.66 -28.85 3.03
C TYR A 7 -19.86 -27.96 3.35
N LYS A 8 -20.31 -27.19 2.36
CA LYS A 8 -21.48 -26.30 2.45
C LYS A 8 -22.57 -26.82 1.53
N THR A 9 -23.80 -26.94 2.03
CA THR A 9 -24.97 -27.24 1.21
C THR A 9 -25.44 -25.97 0.48
N SER A 10 -26.31 -26.11 -0.52
CA SER A 10 -26.93 -24.98 -1.25
C SER A 10 -27.57 -23.96 -0.32
N ASP A 11 -28.12 -24.45 0.79
CA ASP A 11 -28.85 -23.67 1.79
C ASP A 11 -27.91 -22.90 2.73
N GLY A 12 -26.60 -23.06 2.51
CA GLY A 12 -25.56 -22.31 3.17
C GLY A 12 -25.08 -22.89 4.50
N THR A 13 -25.64 -24.02 4.94
CA THR A 13 -25.28 -24.69 6.19
C THR A 13 -23.99 -25.49 6.03
N ARG A 14 -23.13 -25.45 7.05
CA ARG A 14 -21.87 -26.21 7.08
C ARG A 14 -22.10 -27.58 7.68
N HIS A 15 -21.58 -28.61 7.02
CA HIS A 15 -21.64 -29.99 7.46
C HIS A 15 -20.23 -30.58 7.51
N GLU A 16 -19.99 -31.44 8.50
CA GLU A 16 -18.76 -32.23 8.62
C GLU A 16 -19.10 -33.71 8.51
N ALA A 17 -18.30 -34.44 7.74
CA ALA A 17 -18.43 -35.87 7.54
C ALA A 17 -17.06 -36.54 7.46
N THR A 18 -17.03 -37.87 7.55
CA THR A 18 -15.79 -38.63 7.48
C THR A 18 -15.85 -39.70 6.40
N MET A 19 -14.72 -39.98 5.78
CA MET A 19 -14.59 -41.07 4.79
C MET A 19 -13.23 -41.75 4.88
N LEU A 20 -13.18 -43.00 4.44
CA LEU A 20 -11.94 -43.76 4.29
C LEU A 20 -11.43 -43.59 2.87
N ALA A 21 -10.16 -43.21 2.73
CA ALA A 21 -9.47 -43.12 1.45
C ALA A 21 -7.97 -43.43 1.63
N GLN A 22 -7.28 -43.74 0.54
CA GLN A 22 -5.83 -43.96 0.55
C GLN A 22 -5.07 -42.63 0.50
N SER A 23 -5.66 -41.58 -0.08
CA SER A 23 -5.06 -40.24 -0.17
C SER A 23 -6.08 -39.11 -0.08
N ARG A 24 -5.61 -37.88 0.16
CA ARG A 24 -6.44 -36.67 0.18
C ARG A 24 -7.03 -36.36 -1.21
N ASP A 25 -6.32 -36.65 -2.28
CA ASP A 25 -6.78 -36.38 -3.65
C ASP A 25 -7.92 -37.31 -4.05
N GLU A 26 -7.87 -38.56 -3.58
CA GLU A 26 -8.97 -39.52 -3.75
C GLU A 26 -10.25 -39.05 -3.03
N VAL A 27 -10.12 -38.43 -1.84
CA VAL A 27 -11.25 -37.78 -1.16
C VAL A 27 -11.84 -36.67 -2.02
N PHE A 28 -11.02 -35.79 -2.60
CA PHE A 28 -11.53 -34.73 -3.46
C PHE A 28 -12.17 -35.26 -4.76
N ALA A 29 -11.59 -36.29 -5.37
CA ALA A 29 -12.13 -36.91 -6.57
C ALA A 29 -13.53 -37.52 -6.31
N GLU A 30 -13.67 -38.22 -5.18
CA GLU A 30 -14.94 -38.85 -4.79
C GLU A 30 -16.00 -37.81 -4.40
N LEU A 31 -15.62 -36.73 -3.71
CA LEU A 31 -16.55 -35.64 -3.39
C LEU A 31 -17.03 -34.89 -4.64
N ARG A 32 -16.16 -34.71 -5.64
CA ARG A 32 -16.54 -34.13 -6.93
C ARG A 32 -17.54 -35.02 -7.68
N LYS A 33 -17.37 -36.35 -7.67
CA LYS A 33 -18.35 -37.28 -8.25
C LYS A 33 -19.73 -37.15 -7.59
N ARG A 34 -19.76 -36.80 -6.30
CA ARG A 34 -21.00 -36.56 -5.53
C ARG A 34 -21.55 -35.14 -5.67
N GLY A 35 -20.91 -34.28 -6.47
CA GLY A 35 -21.30 -32.87 -6.61
C GLY A 35 -21.03 -32.01 -5.38
N ILE A 36 -20.23 -32.51 -4.41
CA ILE A 36 -19.94 -31.82 -3.16
C ILE A 36 -18.61 -31.07 -3.26
N LYS A 37 -18.66 -29.74 -3.07
CA LYS A 37 -17.45 -28.90 -2.99
C LYS A 37 -16.99 -28.81 -1.53
N ALA A 38 -15.99 -29.62 -1.17
CA ALA A 38 -15.37 -29.53 0.16
C ALA A 38 -14.61 -28.21 0.35
N ILE A 39 -14.77 -27.64 1.54
CA ILE A 39 -14.04 -26.46 2.04
C ILE A 39 -12.68 -26.92 2.60
N LYS A 40 -12.68 -28.02 3.34
CA LYS A 40 -11.49 -28.53 4.04
C LYS A 40 -11.56 -30.05 4.09
N VAL A 41 -10.42 -30.70 3.91
CA VAL A 41 -10.23 -32.14 4.10
C VAL A 41 -8.99 -32.33 4.97
N VAL A 42 -9.11 -33.05 6.08
CA VAL A 42 -8.05 -33.26 7.07
C VAL A 42 -7.97 -34.75 7.40
N ALA A 43 -6.76 -35.31 7.49
CA ALA A 43 -6.59 -36.67 7.99
C ALA A 43 -6.92 -36.70 9.50
N ALA A 44 -7.67 -37.71 9.94
CA ALA A 44 -8.13 -37.83 11.32
C ALA A 44 -6.99 -38.09 12.32
N ASP A 45 -5.83 -38.51 11.85
CA ASP A 45 -4.62 -38.74 12.64
C ASP A 45 -3.77 -37.47 12.85
N GLY A 46 -4.21 -36.31 12.33
CA GLY A 46 -3.47 -35.06 12.43
C GLY A 46 -2.17 -35.04 11.62
N SER A 47 -1.87 -36.11 10.88
CA SER A 47 -0.65 -36.21 10.10
C SER A 47 -0.79 -35.40 8.81
N LYS A 48 0.08 -34.40 8.64
CA LYS A 48 0.34 -33.81 7.32
C LYS A 48 1.20 -34.81 6.54
N ALA A 49 0.57 -35.85 5.98
CA ALA A 49 1.27 -36.82 5.15
C ALA A 49 1.83 -36.11 3.90
N ASN A 50 3.17 -36.04 3.86
CA ASN A 50 4.01 -35.56 2.76
C ASN A 50 3.96 -36.52 1.55
N GLY A 51 4.22 -35.95 0.36
CA GLY A 51 4.59 -36.68 -0.87
C GLY A 51 3.96 -36.07 -2.13
N GLU A 52 4.46 -34.92 -2.61
CA GLU A 52 5.31 -34.75 -3.81
C GLU A 52 4.59 -34.90 -5.17
N VAL A 53 4.41 -33.76 -5.86
CA VAL A 53 4.57 -33.70 -7.31
C VAL A 53 5.71 -32.75 -7.62
N ARG A 54 6.82 -33.31 -8.11
CA ARG A 54 7.94 -32.62 -8.73
C ARG A 54 7.43 -31.73 -9.87
N GLY A 55 7.65 -30.43 -9.75
CA GLY A 55 7.43 -29.45 -10.81
C GLY A 55 8.39 -28.29 -10.63
N VAL A 56 9.57 -28.41 -11.22
CA VAL A 56 10.76 -27.56 -11.05
C VAL A 56 10.52 -26.06 -11.35
N ARG A 57 9.37 -25.69 -11.95
CA ARG A 57 9.02 -24.30 -12.26
C ARG A 57 8.54 -23.45 -11.06
N LYS A 58 8.15 -24.04 -9.93
CA LYS A 58 7.69 -23.26 -8.76
C LYS A 58 8.78 -22.89 -7.75
N ARG A 59 9.99 -23.46 -7.86
CA ARG A 59 11.08 -23.15 -6.93
C ARG A 59 11.69 -21.78 -7.18
N THR A 60 11.73 -21.28 -8.41
CA THR A 60 12.22 -19.92 -8.69
C THR A 60 11.28 -18.86 -8.08
N VAL A 61 9.96 -19.03 -8.23
CA VAL A 61 8.97 -18.09 -7.68
C VAL A 61 8.89 -18.19 -6.15
N ALA A 62 8.90 -19.40 -5.58
CA ALA A 62 8.84 -19.57 -4.12
C ALA A 62 10.13 -19.10 -3.41
N ILE A 63 11.30 -19.24 -4.03
CA ILE A 63 12.55 -18.70 -3.49
C ILE A 63 12.58 -17.18 -3.59
N ILE A 64 12.05 -16.58 -4.67
CA ILE A 64 11.93 -15.12 -4.78
C ILE A 64 10.93 -14.58 -3.74
N VAL A 65 9.76 -15.19 -3.58
CA VAL A 65 8.75 -14.76 -2.58
C VAL A 65 9.27 -14.96 -1.15
N ALA A 66 9.95 -16.07 -0.86
CA ALA A 66 10.54 -16.33 0.47
C ALA A 66 11.71 -15.37 0.77
N ALA A 67 12.60 -15.11 -0.20
CA ALA A 67 13.70 -14.15 -0.04
C ALA A 67 13.18 -12.72 0.15
N VAL A 68 12.13 -12.32 -0.59
CA VAL A 68 11.46 -11.01 -0.41
C VAL A 68 10.81 -10.92 0.97
N SER A 69 10.14 -11.97 1.45
CA SER A 69 9.52 -11.94 2.79
C SER A 69 10.54 -11.91 3.94
N ILE A 70 11.71 -12.54 3.80
CA ILE A 70 12.79 -12.48 4.79
C ILE A 70 13.49 -11.11 4.76
N ILE A 71 13.68 -10.50 3.58
CA ILE A 71 14.21 -9.14 3.47
C ILE A 71 13.22 -8.13 4.08
N VAL A 72 11.92 -8.27 3.85
CA VAL A 72 10.88 -7.43 4.47
C VAL A 72 10.85 -7.61 6.00
N ALA A 73 10.93 -8.84 6.51
CA ALA A 73 10.93 -9.10 7.95
C ALA A 73 12.19 -8.60 8.67
N ILE A 74 13.37 -8.72 8.05
CA ILE A 74 14.62 -8.19 8.59
C ILE A 74 14.64 -6.65 8.50
N PHE A 75 14.06 -6.06 7.45
CA PHE A 75 14.04 -4.60 7.25
C PHE A 75 13.04 -3.89 8.16
N VAL A 76 11.84 -4.47 8.36
CA VAL A 76 10.91 -3.99 9.40
C VAL A 76 11.63 -3.98 10.74
N ASN A 77 12.31 -5.06 11.12
CA ASN A 77 12.93 -5.19 12.44
C ASN A 77 14.24 -4.38 12.65
N SER A 78 14.89 -3.91 11.58
CA SER A 78 16.12 -3.10 11.65
C SER A 78 15.87 -1.59 11.52
N VAL A 79 14.74 -1.19 10.90
CA VAL A 79 14.29 0.22 10.89
C VAL A 79 13.45 0.55 12.13
N THR A 80 12.69 -0.39 12.69
CA THR A 80 11.83 -0.15 13.87
C THR A 80 12.59 0.11 15.16
N LYS A 81 13.82 -0.39 15.32
CA LYS A 81 14.61 -0.19 16.56
C LYS A 81 15.07 1.25 16.83
N ARG A 82 14.73 2.24 15.99
CA ARG A 82 14.94 3.67 16.28
C ARG A 82 13.69 4.55 16.21
N SER A 83 12.52 4.02 15.87
CA SER A 83 11.33 4.83 15.56
C SER A 83 10.00 4.29 16.11
N ASP A 84 10.03 3.27 16.97
CA ASP A 84 8.85 2.58 17.49
C ASP A 84 7.97 3.36 18.49
N LEU A 85 8.24 4.64 18.76
CA LEU A 85 7.32 5.46 19.57
C LEU A 85 6.45 6.43 18.78
N PHE A 86 6.62 6.60 17.47
CA PHE A 86 5.91 7.64 16.72
C PHE A 86 5.35 7.24 15.36
N VAL A 87 5.57 6.04 14.82
CA VAL A 87 5.13 5.72 13.43
C VAL A 87 3.62 5.40 13.32
N THR A 88 2.92 5.14 14.42
CA THR A 88 1.57 4.58 14.39
C THR A 88 0.42 5.60 14.24
N GLU A 89 0.67 6.92 14.25
CA GLU A 89 -0.39 7.95 14.25
C GLU A 89 -0.34 8.94 13.07
N PHE A 90 0.39 8.61 12.00
CA PHE A 90 0.66 9.51 10.86
C PHE A 90 -0.12 9.20 9.56
N THR A 91 -1.15 8.36 9.62
CA THR A 91 -1.60 7.61 8.42
C THR A 91 -2.80 8.18 7.65
N ASN A 92 -3.57 9.15 8.17
CA ASN A 92 -4.81 9.57 7.47
C ASN A 92 -4.77 10.93 6.77
N ALA A 93 -3.74 11.75 6.98
CA ALA A 93 -3.70 13.10 6.40
C ALA A 93 -3.32 13.12 4.92
N ARG A 94 -2.47 12.18 4.46
CA ARG A 94 -1.90 12.16 3.11
C ARG A 94 -2.38 10.92 2.35
N ARG A 95 -2.70 11.09 1.06
CA ARG A 95 -3.19 10.02 0.17
C ARG A 95 -2.96 10.38 -1.29
N GLN A 96 -3.22 9.45 -2.19
CA GLN A 96 -3.30 9.76 -3.62
C GLN A 96 -4.47 10.75 -3.89
N VAL A 97 -4.23 11.73 -4.76
CA VAL A 97 -5.30 12.55 -5.34
C VAL A 97 -5.94 11.74 -6.46
N ILE A 98 -7.26 11.65 -6.45
CA ILE A 98 -8.06 10.98 -7.49
C ILE A 98 -8.76 12.06 -8.30
N GLY A 99 -8.58 12.02 -9.62
CA GLY A 99 -9.16 13.02 -10.51
C GLY A 99 -8.41 13.07 -11.86
N ASP A 100 -8.49 14.21 -12.52
CA ASP A 100 -7.80 14.45 -13.79
C ASP A 100 -6.27 14.51 -13.57
N ALA A 101 -5.56 13.57 -14.19
CA ALA A 101 -4.10 13.48 -14.11
C ALA A 101 -3.39 14.77 -14.57
N ALA A 102 -3.92 15.46 -15.59
CA ALA A 102 -3.33 16.70 -16.09
C ALA A 102 -3.45 17.83 -15.07
N ILE A 103 -4.57 17.91 -14.34
CA ILE A 103 -4.77 18.88 -13.26
C ILE A 103 -3.82 18.58 -12.10
N ILE A 104 -3.69 17.30 -11.72
CA ILE A 104 -2.81 16.87 -10.63
C ILE A 104 -1.34 17.16 -10.99
N GLU A 105 -0.89 16.83 -12.19
CA GLU A 105 0.48 17.11 -12.64
C GLU A 105 0.78 18.60 -12.73
N LYS A 106 -0.16 19.39 -13.27
CA LYS A 106 -0.06 20.85 -13.27
C LYS A 106 0.05 21.37 -11.84
N GLY A 107 -0.81 20.87 -10.95
CA GLY A 107 -0.84 21.15 -9.52
C GLY A 107 0.47 20.82 -8.84
N ILE A 108 1.08 19.68 -9.12
CA ILE A 108 2.41 19.33 -8.58
C ILE A 108 3.48 20.29 -9.10
N ARG A 109 3.47 20.60 -10.40
CA ARG A 109 4.48 21.44 -11.05
C ARG A 109 4.44 22.90 -10.61
N ASN A 110 3.26 23.49 -10.53
CA ASN A 110 3.05 24.85 -10.02
C ASN A 110 2.90 24.88 -8.50
N GLY A 111 2.98 23.71 -7.85
CA GLY A 111 2.62 23.41 -6.46
C GLY A 111 1.35 24.13 -5.98
N TRP A 112 0.26 23.95 -6.70
CA TRP A 112 -1.07 24.31 -6.26
C TRP A 112 -1.23 25.81 -5.96
N SER A 113 -0.50 26.66 -6.69
CA SER A 113 -0.56 28.12 -6.51
C SER A 113 -1.92 28.73 -6.84
N ASP A 114 -2.70 28.04 -7.67
CA ASP A 114 -4.09 28.33 -8.02
C ASP A 114 -5.11 27.81 -6.99
N VAL A 115 -4.67 27.01 -6.01
CA VAL A 115 -5.54 26.41 -4.99
C VAL A 115 -5.31 27.02 -3.60
N PHE A 116 -4.07 27.38 -3.28
CA PHE A 116 -3.69 27.94 -1.98
C PHE A 116 -3.18 29.37 -2.11
N ASN A 117 -3.63 30.24 -1.22
CA ASN A 117 -3.22 31.65 -1.17
C ASN A 117 -2.03 31.88 -0.23
N LEU A 118 -1.86 31.02 0.78
CA LEU A 118 -0.80 31.15 1.77
C LEU A 118 0.42 30.30 1.39
N GLU A 119 1.63 30.87 1.50
CA GLU A 119 2.87 30.15 1.20
C GLU A 119 3.10 28.93 2.10
N GLY A 120 2.74 29.00 3.38
CA GLY A 120 2.83 27.84 4.27
C GLY A 120 1.92 26.68 3.83
N GLU A 121 0.76 26.96 3.24
CA GLU A 121 -0.13 25.93 2.69
C GLU A 121 0.43 25.34 1.39
N ARG A 122 0.99 26.19 0.52
CA ARG A 122 1.70 25.77 -0.71
C ARG A 122 2.92 24.90 -0.40
N PHE A 123 3.64 25.21 0.67
CA PHE A 123 4.73 24.39 1.18
C PHE A 123 4.22 23.02 1.61
N LEU A 124 3.20 22.95 2.47
CA LEU A 124 2.62 21.67 2.89
C LEU A 124 2.05 20.86 1.73
N ALA A 125 1.41 21.52 0.76
CA ALA A 125 0.87 20.88 -0.44
C ALA A 125 1.94 20.15 -1.27
N SER A 126 3.21 20.61 -1.23
CA SER A 126 4.33 19.94 -1.92
C SER A 126 4.67 18.57 -1.34
N PHE A 127 4.30 18.35 -0.07
CA PHE A 127 4.45 17.06 0.60
C PHE A 127 3.13 16.28 0.62
N ALA A 128 1.98 16.89 0.35
CA ALA A 128 0.69 16.24 0.58
C ALA A 128 0.48 14.93 -0.22
N ILE A 129 1.13 14.78 -1.38
CA ILE A 129 1.03 13.59 -2.24
C ILE A 129 2.22 12.64 -2.00
N PRO A 130 1.98 11.42 -1.48
CA PRO A 130 3.06 10.48 -1.21
C PRO A 130 3.76 9.95 -2.47
N GLY A 131 5.10 9.84 -2.41
CA GLY A 131 5.95 9.35 -3.50
C GLY A 131 6.17 10.31 -4.68
N VAL A 132 5.70 11.55 -4.56
CA VAL A 132 6.02 12.64 -5.51
C VAL A 132 7.19 13.45 -4.97
N LYS A 133 8.19 13.79 -5.78
CA LYS A 133 9.25 14.68 -5.30
C LYS A 133 8.66 16.03 -4.93
N ALA A 134 8.83 16.44 -3.67
CA ALA A 134 8.46 17.80 -3.26
C ALA A 134 9.24 18.79 -4.13
N GLY A 135 8.53 19.75 -4.73
CA GLY A 135 9.20 20.87 -5.39
C GLY A 135 10.07 21.62 -4.39
N GLN A 136 11.21 22.18 -4.82
CA GLN A 136 12.02 23.03 -3.95
C GLN A 136 11.21 24.25 -3.53
N ARG A 137 10.66 24.20 -2.33
CA ARG A 137 9.86 25.25 -1.73
C ARG A 137 10.33 25.47 -0.33
N ASN A 138 10.70 26.71 -0.08
CA ASN A 138 11.02 27.20 1.24
C ASN A 138 9.86 28.06 1.70
N THR A 139 9.51 27.95 2.96
CA THR A 139 8.57 28.84 3.64
C THR A 139 9.28 29.39 4.86
N SER A 140 9.03 30.66 5.18
CA SER A 140 9.47 31.20 6.45
C SER A 140 8.62 30.63 7.60
N GLU A 141 9.17 30.65 8.82
CA GLU A 141 8.43 30.27 10.02
C GLU A 141 7.17 31.11 10.20
N LYS A 142 7.24 32.41 9.90
CA LYS A 142 6.10 33.33 9.95
C LYS A 142 4.98 32.91 9.00
N GLU A 143 5.30 32.57 7.76
CA GLU A 143 4.31 32.12 6.77
C GLU A 143 3.71 30.77 7.12
N PHE A 144 4.52 29.87 7.69
CA PHE A 144 4.06 28.57 8.15
C PHE A 144 3.10 28.72 9.34
N THR A 145 3.45 29.54 10.33
CA THR A 145 2.57 29.84 11.47
C THR A 145 1.27 30.48 11.03
N ALA A 146 1.31 31.45 10.11
CA ALA A 146 0.11 32.05 9.54
C ALA A 146 -0.78 31.01 8.84
N ALA A 147 -0.19 30.04 8.14
CA ALA A 147 -0.94 28.93 7.56
C ALA A 147 -1.59 28.07 8.66
N LEU A 148 -0.89 27.76 9.75
CA LEU A 148 -1.43 26.98 10.87
C LEU A 148 -2.55 27.67 11.64
N GLU A 149 -2.61 29.00 11.67
CA GLU A 149 -3.69 29.72 12.38
C GLU A 149 -5.00 29.68 11.60
N ASN A 150 -4.93 29.65 10.28
CA ASN A 150 -6.09 29.68 9.40
C ASN A 150 -6.53 28.26 9.02
N LYS A 151 -7.80 28.05 8.68
CA LYS A 151 -8.26 26.83 8.02
C LYS A 151 -8.15 26.98 6.52
N CYS A 152 -7.92 25.89 5.78
CA CYS A 152 -8.00 25.93 4.33
C CYS A 152 -9.43 26.30 3.89
N VAL A 153 -9.55 27.35 3.08
CA VAL A 153 -10.85 27.80 2.55
C VAL A 153 -11.28 26.88 1.42
N VAL A 154 -12.42 26.22 1.57
CA VAL A 154 -13.04 25.39 0.52
C VAL A 154 -14.16 26.19 -0.14
N ALA A 155 -14.08 26.39 -1.44
CA ALA A 155 -15.09 27.07 -2.23
C ALA A 155 -15.97 26.06 -2.98
N ASP A 156 -17.24 26.39 -3.21
CA ASP A 156 -18.16 25.52 -3.96
C ASP A 156 -17.72 25.30 -5.41
N THR A 157 -16.96 26.25 -5.96
CA THR A 157 -16.36 26.21 -7.30
C THR A 157 -15.07 25.41 -7.36
N ASP A 158 -14.54 24.91 -6.24
CA ASP A 158 -13.32 24.11 -6.24
C ASP A 158 -13.53 22.80 -7.01
N SER A 159 -12.54 22.43 -7.82
CA SER A 159 -12.50 21.10 -8.45
C SER A 159 -12.39 19.99 -7.39
N LEU A 160 -12.64 18.75 -7.79
CA LEU A 160 -12.51 17.60 -6.89
C LEU A 160 -11.08 17.49 -6.33
N GLU A 161 -10.07 17.66 -7.17
CA GLU A 161 -8.65 17.60 -6.82
C GLU A 161 -8.28 18.72 -5.85
N ALA A 162 -8.78 19.94 -6.10
CA ALA A 162 -8.57 21.09 -5.23
C ALA A 162 -9.17 20.85 -3.82
N ARG A 163 -10.36 20.26 -3.72
CA ARG A 163 -10.95 19.89 -2.43
C ARG A 163 -10.15 18.81 -1.72
N GLN A 164 -9.69 17.79 -2.46
CA GLN A 164 -8.89 16.70 -1.90
C GLN A 164 -7.56 17.19 -1.34
N ILE A 165 -6.82 18.00 -2.10
CA ILE A 165 -5.53 18.55 -1.65
C ILE A 165 -5.71 19.50 -0.46
N LYS A 166 -6.77 20.33 -0.44
CA LYS A 166 -7.11 21.17 0.72
C LYS A 166 -7.38 20.33 1.97
N ALA A 167 -8.13 19.24 1.84
CA ALA A 167 -8.38 18.33 2.96
C ALA A 167 -7.09 17.66 3.48
N MET A 168 -6.17 17.29 2.58
CA MET A 168 -4.88 16.72 2.97
C MET A 168 -3.99 17.75 3.68
N VAL A 169 -3.89 18.96 3.14
CA VAL A 169 -3.13 20.05 3.76
C VAL A 169 -3.71 20.41 5.13
N GLU A 170 -5.03 20.45 5.30
CA GLU A 170 -5.63 20.67 6.63
C GLU A 170 -5.32 19.52 7.60
N GLY A 171 -5.27 18.27 7.12
CA GLY A 171 -4.79 17.13 7.91
C GLY A 171 -3.34 17.31 8.38
N MET A 172 -2.45 17.75 7.47
CA MET A 172 -1.05 18.04 7.78
C MET A 172 -0.90 19.23 8.74
N LYS A 173 -1.74 20.27 8.60
CA LYS A 173 -1.78 21.40 9.55
C LYS A 173 -2.15 20.93 10.95
N ASN A 174 -3.14 20.05 11.07
CA ASN A 174 -3.50 19.45 12.36
C ASN A 174 -2.38 18.58 12.96
N GLU A 175 -1.66 17.83 12.12
CA GLU A 175 -0.47 17.09 12.53
C GLU A 175 0.65 18.02 13.02
N ALA A 176 0.95 19.08 12.28
CA ALA A 176 1.93 20.09 12.66
C ALA A 176 1.58 20.77 13.99
N ARG A 177 0.31 21.20 14.16
CA ARG A 177 -0.18 21.80 15.42
C ARG A 177 0.03 20.84 16.60
N ARG A 178 -0.30 19.56 16.45
CA ARG A 178 -0.09 18.55 17.49
C ARG A 178 1.39 18.34 17.81
N TYR A 179 2.24 18.29 16.78
CA TYR A 179 3.68 18.14 16.96
C TYR A 179 4.30 19.32 17.72
N ILE A 180 3.91 20.56 17.37
CA ILE A 180 4.37 21.77 18.04
C ILE A 180 3.86 21.82 19.49
N ALA A 181 2.59 21.48 19.72
CA ALA A 181 2.02 21.40 21.06
C ALA A 181 2.73 20.38 21.96
N ALA A 182 3.35 19.35 21.38
CA ALA A 182 4.18 18.36 22.07
C ALA A 182 5.64 18.82 22.30
N GLY A 183 5.99 20.06 21.95
CA GLY A 183 7.32 20.65 22.15
C GLY A 183 8.26 20.58 20.95
N GLY A 184 7.79 20.12 19.78
CA GLY A 184 8.56 20.17 18.54
C GLY A 184 8.57 21.56 17.90
N SER A 185 9.52 21.81 17.00
CA SER A 185 9.59 23.05 16.22
C SER A 185 9.06 22.89 14.79
N ILE A 186 8.70 24.02 14.15
CA ILE A 186 8.30 24.05 12.74
C ILE A 186 9.43 23.55 11.82
N VAL A 187 10.67 23.92 12.12
CA VAL A 187 11.85 23.50 11.34
C VAL A 187 12.03 21.99 11.40
N GLU A 188 11.91 21.38 12.59
CA GLU A 188 11.98 19.93 12.75
C GLU A 188 10.82 19.24 12.04
N TYR A 189 9.61 19.80 12.10
CA TYR A 189 8.47 19.26 11.39
C TYR A 189 8.70 19.25 9.87
N GLY A 190 9.21 20.36 9.30
CA GLY A 190 9.58 20.44 7.89
C GLY A 190 10.65 19.41 7.50
N LYS A 191 11.66 19.20 8.35
CA LYS A 191 12.68 18.16 8.14
C LYS A 191 12.06 16.76 8.12
N ARG A 192 11.15 16.46 9.06
CA ARG A 192 10.44 15.17 9.12
C ARG A 192 9.58 14.92 7.88
N LEU A 193 8.94 15.95 7.34
CA LEU A 193 8.19 15.83 6.08
C LEU A 193 9.10 15.46 4.91
N THR A 194 10.28 16.08 4.81
CA THR A 194 11.29 15.74 3.80
C THR A 194 11.77 14.29 3.95
N GLU A 195 12.16 13.88 5.15
CA GLU A 195 12.60 12.50 5.43
C GLU A 195 11.52 11.47 5.07
N ARG A 196 10.26 11.78 5.40
CA ARG A 196 9.11 10.93 5.05
C ARG A 196 8.91 10.86 3.53
N GLN A 197 9.00 11.99 2.83
CA GLN A 197 8.88 12.04 1.37
C GLN A 197 9.98 11.21 0.70
N ASP A 198 11.22 11.34 1.18
CA ASP A 198 12.36 10.59 0.64
C ASP A 198 12.19 9.08 0.84
N ALA A 199 11.67 8.65 1.99
CA ALA A 199 11.34 7.25 2.24
C ALA A 199 10.24 6.74 1.28
N GLU A 200 9.19 7.52 1.05
CA GLU A 200 8.11 7.17 0.11
C GLU A 200 8.60 7.10 -1.33
N ILE A 201 9.48 8.03 -1.74
CA ILE A 201 10.12 8.01 -3.07
C ILE A 201 11.03 6.79 -3.22
N ALA A 202 11.79 6.43 -2.18
CA ALA A 202 12.63 5.24 -2.20
C ALA A 202 11.82 3.96 -2.38
N VAL A 203 10.65 3.86 -1.73
CA VAL A 203 9.70 2.75 -1.93
C VAL A 203 9.20 2.76 -3.38
N TYR A 204 8.71 3.90 -3.88
CA TYR A 204 8.24 4.01 -5.26
C TYR A 204 9.29 3.60 -6.29
N ASN A 205 10.52 4.11 -6.18
CA ASN A 205 11.61 3.80 -7.12
C ASN A 205 12.00 2.32 -7.10
N ARG A 206 11.97 1.69 -5.92
CA ARG A 206 12.20 0.25 -5.79
C ARG A 206 11.11 -0.55 -6.48
N VAL A 207 9.83 -0.22 -6.22
CA VAL A 207 8.71 -0.90 -6.88
C VAL A 207 8.74 -0.70 -8.39
N LYS A 208 9.09 0.51 -8.87
CA LYS A 208 9.28 0.79 -10.29
C LYS A 208 10.37 -0.12 -10.89
N ALA A 209 11.54 -0.22 -10.27
CA ALA A 209 12.60 -1.11 -10.73
C ALA A 209 12.21 -2.59 -10.70
N ASP A 210 11.46 -3.05 -9.68
CA ASP A 210 10.94 -4.42 -9.61
C ASP A 210 9.99 -4.72 -10.79
N ILE A 211 9.10 -3.78 -11.11
CA ILE A 211 8.16 -3.88 -12.24
C ILE A 211 8.92 -3.92 -13.57
N GLU A 212 9.91 -3.05 -13.77
CA GLU A 212 10.74 -3.02 -14.99
C GLU A 212 11.48 -4.36 -15.20
N ASN A 213 12.07 -4.90 -14.13
CA ASN A 213 12.73 -6.20 -14.17
C ASN A 213 11.74 -7.35 -14.46
N ALA A 214 10.54 -7.30 -13.88
CA ALA A 214 9.50 -8.29 -14.15
C ALA A 214 9.04 -8.24 -15.62
N ARG A 215 8.89 -7.04 -16.20
CA ARG A 215 8.52 -6.86 -17.61
C ARG A 215 9.50 -7.54 -18.57
N ALA A 216 10.79 -7.50 -18.25
CA ALA A 216 11.83 -8.12 -19.06
C ALA A 216 11.93 -9.65 -18.92
N THR A 217 11.37 -10.24 -17.86
CA THR A 217 11.61 -11.64 -17.49
C THR A 217 10.37 -12.53 -17.46
N MET A 218 9.18 -11.93 -17.41
CA MET A 218 7.91 -12.65 -17.30
C MET A 218 7.16 -12.68 -18.63
N THR A 219 6.18 -13.58 -18.73
CA THR A 219 5.19 -13.52 -19.80
C THR A 219 4.26 -12.33 -19.57
N GLU A 220 3.61 -11.83 -20.63
CA GLU A 220 2.69 -10.69 -20.53
C GLU A 220 1.57 -10.91 -19.48
N ALA A 221 0.98 -12.12 -19.45
CA ALA A 221 -0.09 -12.43 -18.50
C ALA A 221 0.40 -12.45 -17.04
N ASP A 222 1.59 -13.02 -16.80
CA ASP A 222 2.20 -13.05 -15.48
C ASP A 222 2.65 -11.64 -15.05
N PHE A 223 3.19 -10.86 -15.99
CA PHE A 223 3.61 -9.47 -15.78
C PHE A 223 2.43 -8.60 -15.37
N MET A 224 1.30 -8.66 -16.08
CA MET A 224 0.11 -7.85 -15.75
C MET A 224 -0.42 -8.17 -14.35
N THR A 225 -0.40 -9.45 -13.96
CA THR A 225 -0.78 -9.86 -12.59
C THR A 225 0.20 -9.33 -11.55
N TYR A 226 1.50 -9.40 -11.83
CA TYR A 226 2.54 -8.88 -10.94
C TYR A 226 2.48 -7.36 -10.81
N TRP A 227 2.31 -6.65 -11.91
CA TRP A 227 2.17 -5.19 -11.96
C TRP A 227 0.99 -4.71 -11.11
N GLU A 228 -0.19 -5.34 -11.26
CA GLU A 228 -1.36 -4.97 -10.47
C GLU A 228 -1.14 -5.23 -8.97
N MET A 229 -0.56 -6.37 -8.61
CA MET A 229 -0.20 -6.69 -7.22
C MET A 229 0.74 -5.63 -6.62
N ARG A 230 1.78 -5.21 -7.36
CA ARG A 230 2.73 -4.19 -6.89
C ARG A 230 2.08 -2.80 -6.77
N ASN A 231 1.18 -2.46 -7.70
CA ASN A 231 0.42 -1.21 -7.61
C ASN A 231 -0.60 -1.22 -6.47
N ASP A 232 -1.20 -2.35 -6.15
CA ASP A 232 -2.05 -2.51 -4.96
C ASP A 232 -1.27 -2.25 -3.67
N GLU A 233 -0.03 -2.71 -3.58
CA GLU A 233 0.85 -2.38 -2.45
C GLU A 233 1.08 -0.86 -2.34
N LEU A 234 1.36 -0.18 -3.46
CA LEU A 234 1.53 1.27 -3.47
C LEU A 234 0.23 2.01 -3.06
N ARG A 235 -0.93 1.57 -3.56
CA ARG A 235 -2.24 2.13 -3.18
C ARG A 235 -2.53 1.96 -1.70
N ASN A 236 -2.22 0.80 -1.13
CA ASN A 236 -2.37 0.53 0.32
C ASN A 236 -1.48 1.44 1.18
N LEU A 237 -0.34 1.87 0.64
CA LEU A 237 0.56 2.83 1.27
C LEU A 237 0.21 4.30 0.96
N GLY A 238 -0.80 4.54 0.11
CA GLY A 238 -1.16 5.88 -0.38
C GLY A 238 -0.14 6.52 -1.32
N ILE A 239 0.83 5.76 -1.82
CA ILE A 239 1.91 6.17 -2.72
C ILE A 239 1.43 6.06 -4.16
N LYS A 240 1.76 7.03 -5.02
CA LYS A 240 1.40 7.00 -6.45
C LYS A 240 1.77 5.66 -7.14
N THR A 241 0.95 5.21 -8.07
CA THR A 241 1.18 3.97 -8.84
C THR A 241 2.20 4.16 -9.95
N VAL A 242 2.78 3.05 -10.42
CA VAL A 242 3.64 3.00 -11.60
C VAL A 242 2.77 2.76 -12.83
N GLY A 243 2.80 3.68 -13.80
CA GLY A 243 2.09 3.54 -15.07
C GLY A 243 2.71 2.46 -15.96
N LEU A 244 1.91 1.92 -16.88
CA LEU A 244 2.43 1.15 -18.01
C LEU A 244 2.92 2.17 -19.05
N GLU A 245 4.23 2.35 -19.18
CA GLU A 245 4.77 3.15 -20.29
C GLU A 245 4.36 2.46 -21.60
N GLN A 246 3.47 3.12 -22.37
CA GLN A 246 3.17 2.75 -23.74
C GLN A 246 4.32 3.31 -24.60
N ASP A 247 5.17 2.41 -25.10
CA ASP A 247 6.08 2.73 -26.20
C ASP A 247 5.28 2.94 -27.50
#